data_AF-A0A1G9ZT85-F1
#
_entry.id   AF-A0A1G9ZT85-F1
#
_cell.length_a   1.000
_cell.length_b   1.000
_cell.length_c   1.000
_cell.angle_alpha   90.00
_cell.angle_beta   90.00
_cell.angle_gamma   90.00
#
_symmetry.space_group_name_H-M   'P 1'
#
loop_
_entity.id
_entity.type
_entity.pdbx_description
1 polymer ?
#
loop_
_entity_poly.entity_id
_entity_poly.type
_entity_poly.pdbx_seq_one_letter_code
_entity_poly.pdbx_strand_id
1 'polypeptide(L)'
;MAAEFYEASEELKEIARELIEETHSHLIEADIKYLFRTGNWEVKKRETWGQAKKVGKEVNFLTGYDFIIIIHRDVWDQLNGKEKHALLDHELQHCSAGTDDAGNKVWYIQGHDVEDFYAIIRRHGLWSKALRKMETLLNQTELDLQEPEPAEELPELPGGPDLAELPGRPTLQIVGSAPKQLEAPEADETEETDFIDIEVVESNDTGTEG
;
A
#
# COMPACT_ATOMS: atom_id res chain seq x y z
N MET A 1 -17.79 -10.07 1.95
CA MET A 1 -17.98 -11.18 2.93
C MET A 1 -17.62 -10.69 4.33
N ALA A 2 -18.02 -11.38 5.40
CA ALA A 2 -17.55 -11.07 6.75
C ALA A 2 -16.06 -11.40 6.87
N ALA A 3 -15.34 -10.68 7.74
CA ALA A 3 -13.92 -10.92 7.96
C ALA A 3 -13.70 -12.15 8.85
N GLU A 4 -12.90 -13.10 8.38
CA GLU A 4 -12.50 -14.28 9.15
C GLU A 4 -10.99 -14.41 9.20
N PHE A 5 -10.47 -14.93 10.32
CA PHE A 5 -9.04 -15.07 10.59
C PHE A 5 -8.63 -16.53 10.64
N TYR A 6 -7.46 -16.82 10.08
CA TYR A 6 -6.90 -18.15 9.97
C TYR A 6 -5.43 -18.13 10.39
N GLU A 7 -4.92 -19.28 10.83
CA GLU A 7 -3.49 -19.46 11.03
C GLU A 7 -2.74 -19.26 9.71
N ALA A 8 -1.61 -18.54 9.75
CA ALA A 8 -0.74 -18.39 8.59
C ALA A 8 -0.17 -19.75 8.13
N SER A 9 0.13 -19.87 6.83
CA SER A 9 0.79 -21.05 6.26
C SER A 9 2.22 -21.17 6.75
N GLU A 10 2.79 -22.37 6.68
CA GLU A 10 4.21 -22.58 6.99
C GLU A 10 5.12 -21.84 5.99
N GLU A 11 4.73 -21.73 4.72
CA GLU A 11 5.41 -20.91 3.71
C GLU A 11 5.59 -19.46 4.17
N LEU A 12 4.52 -18.82 4.65
CA LEU A 12 4.57 -17.43 5.15
C LEU A 12 5.54 -17.32 6.33
N LYS A 13 5.50 -18.26 7.27
CA LYS A 13 6.37 -18.27 8.45
C LYS A 13 7.84 -18.52 8.09
N GLU A 14 8.11 -19.33 7.08
CA GLU A 14 9.46 -19.58 6.56
C GLU A 14 10.04 -18.31 5.95
N ILE A 15 9.30 -17.65 5.05
CA ILE A 15 9.73 -16.38 4.45
C ILE A 15 9.98 -15.32 5.55
N ALA A 16 9.08 -15.21 6.52
CA ALA A 16 9.25 -14.25 7.61
C ALA A 16 10.50 -14.54 8.47
N ARG A 17 10.82 -15.82 8.71
CA ARG A 17 12.04 -16.21 9.42
C ARG A 17 13.29 -15.80 8.65
N GLU A 18 13.33 -16.10 7.36
CA GLU A 18 14.45 -15.73 6.48
C GLU A 18 14.67 -14.21 6.48
N LEU A 19 13.61 -13.42 6.30
CA LEU A 19 13.68 -11.96 6.35
C LEU A 19 14.16 -11.43 7.71
N ILE A 20 13.73 -12.01 8.83
CA ILE A 20 14.20 -11.61 10.16
C ILE A 20 15.69 -11.89 10.34
N GLU A 21 16.17 -13.03 9.84
CA GLU A 21 17.58 -13.40 9.94
C GLU A 21 18.47 -12.55 9.03
N GLU A 22 18.00 -12.19 7.84
CA GLU A 22 18.79 -11.49 6.82
C GLU A 22 18.75 -9.97 6.93
N THR A 23 17.56 -9.38 7.12
CA THR A 23 17.35 -7.93 6.99
C THR A 23 16.77 -7.28 8.25
N HIS A 24 15.97 -8.01 9.04
CA HIS A 24 15.30 -7.48 10.25
C HIS A 24 15.86 -8.04 11.56
N SER A 25 17.18 -8.09 11.69
CA SER A 25 17.85 -8.66 12.88
C SER A 25 17.44 -7.99 14.22
N HIS A 26 16.93 -6.76 14.18
CA HIS A 26 16.37 -6.08 15.36
C HIS A 26 15.10 -6.73 15.92
N LEU A 27 14.45 -7.60 15.14
CA LEU A 27 13.24 -8.34 15.50
C LEU A 27 13.50 -9.79 15.95
N ILE A 28 14.77 -10.25 16.00
CA ILE A 28 15.10 -11.62 16.43
C ILE A 28 14.54 -11.95 17.82
N GLU A 29 14.44 -10.95 18.70
CA GLU A 29 13.91 -11.12 20.06
C GLU A 29 12.40 -10.85 20.17
N ALA A 30 11.71 -10.50 19.07
CA ALA A 30 10.30 -10.21 19.08
C ALA A 30 9.46 -11.48 18.89
N ASP A 31 8.45 -11.66 19.72
CA ASP A 31 7.46 -12.73 19.54
C ASP A 31 6.36 -12.26 18.57
N ILE A 32 6.43 -12.67 17.30
CA ILE A 32 5.51 -12.23 16.23
C ILE A 32 4.52 -13.33 15.84
N LYS A 33 3.22 -13.01 15.86
CA LYS A 33 2.15 -13.89 15.36
C LYS A 33 1.75 -13.53 13.94
N TYR A 34 1.65 -14.52 13.08
CA TYR A 34 1.19 -14.34 11.70
C TYR A 34 -0.20 -14.93 11.50
N LEU A 35 -1.09 -14.18 10.84
CA LEU A 35 -2.46 -14.58 10.56
C LEU A 35 -2.83 -14.28 9.10
N PHE A 36 -3.71 -15.10 8.56
CA PHE A 36 -4.45 -14.75 7.35
C PHE A 36 -5.80 -14.13 7.71
N ARG A 37 -6.26 -13.19 6.89
CA ARG A 37 -7.61 -12.61 6.93
C ARG A 37 -8.28 -12.78 5.57
N THR A 38 -9.57 -13.10 5.57
CA THR A 38 -10.40 -13.16 4.35
C THR A 38 -11.50 -12.10 4.38
N GLY A 39 -12.15 -11.88 3.23
CA GLY A 39 -13.23 -10.91 3.09
C GLY A 39 -12.72 -9.47 2.94
N ASN A 40 -13.58 -8.58 2.45
CA ASN A 40 -13.21 -7.21 2.08
C ASN A 40 -12.36 -6.53 3.15
N TRP A 41 -11.19 -6.05 2.74
CA TRP A 41 -10.31 -5.27 3.59
C TRP A 41 -10.01 -3.95 2.91
N GLU A 42 -10.60 -2.89 3.43
CA GLU A 42 -10.35 -1.56 2.92
C GLU A 42 -10.11 -0.60 4.07
N VAL A 43 -9.08 0.23 3.92
CA VAL A 43 -8.80 1.36 4.80
C VAL A 43 -8.68 2.61 3.93
N LYS A 44 -9.31 3.70 4.37
CA LYS A 44 -9.34 4.97 3.62
C LYS A 44 -9.77 4.78 2.14
N LYS A 45 -10.65 3.79 1.88
CA LYS A 45 -11.15 3.38 0.54
C LYS A 45 -10.08 2.77 -0.39
N ARG A 46 -9.01 2.21 0.17
CA ARG A 46 -7.99 1.46 -0.55
C ARG A 46 -7.95 0.04 -0.03
N GLU A 47 -7.72 -0.91 -0.93
CA GLU A 47 -7.54 -2.31 -0.56
C GLU A 47 -6.30 -2.48 0.33
N THR A 48 -6.44 -3.27 1.38
CA THR A 48 -5.35 -3.54 2.33
C THR A 48 -4.86 -4.97 2.15
N TRP A 49 -3.60 -5.10 1.75
CA TRP A 49 -2.96 -6.41 1.48
C TRP A 49 -2.37 -7.05 2.73
N GLY A 50 -1.97 -6.24 3.70
CA GLY A 50 -1.53 -6.68 5.00
C GLY A 50 -1.57 -5.58 6.04
N GLN A 51 -1.30 -5.97 7.29
CA GLN A 51 -1.16 -5.05 8.41
C GLN A 51 -0.31 -5.64 9.54
N ALA A 52 0.73 -4.92 9.94
CA ALA A 52 1.44 -5.10 11.19
C ALA A 52 0.77 -4.35 12.34
N LYS A 53 0.67 -5.00 13.50
CA LYS A 53 0.12 -4.41 14.73
C LYS A 53 1.02 -4.69 15.91
N LYS A 54 1.32 -3.67 16.69
CA LYS A 54 1.85 -3.86 18.04
C LYS A 54 0.75 -4.39 18.95
N VAL A 55 1.06 -5.43 19.69
CA VAL A 55 0.16 -6.02 20.67
C VAL A 55 0.11 -5.13 21.91
N GLY A 56 -1.10 -4.78 22.35
CA GLY A 56 -1.31 -4.04 23.59
C GLY A 56 -0.91 -4.86 24.81
N LYS A 57 -0.54 -4.19 25.92
CA LYS A 57 0.00 -4.84 27.13
C LYS A 57 -0.88 -5.97 27.68
N GLU A 58 -2.20 -5.81 27.64
CA GLU A 58 -3.15 -6.82 28.13
C GLU A 58 -3.11 -8.10 27.29
N VAL A 59 -3.10 -7.96 25.96
CA VAL A 59 -3.06 -9.10 25.03
C VAL A 59 -1.68 -9.75 25.02
N ASN A 60 -0.62 -8.95 25.15
CA ASN A 60 0.75 -9.45 25.31
C ASN A 60 0.87 -10.29 26.58
N PHE A 61 0.31 -9.84 27.71
CA PHE A 61 0.28 -10.63 28.95
C PHE A 61 -0.43 -11.99 28.78
N LEU A 62 -1.47 -12.05 27.94
CA LEU A 62 -2.24 -13.27 27.71
C LEU A 62 -1.61 -14.22 26.68
N THR A 63 -0.91 -13.69 25.68
CA THR A 63 -0.45 -14.47 24.51
C THR A 63 1.05 -14.60 24.40
N GLY A 64 1.81 -13.68 25.02
CA GLY A 64 3.26 -13.55 24.87
C GLY A 64 3.69 -12.82 23.59
N TYR A 65 2.78 -12.50 22.66
CA TYR A 65 3.15 -11.86 21.40
C TYR A 65 3.38 -10.36 21.55
N ASP A 66 4.43 -9.86 20.91
CA ASP A 66 4.77 -8.44 20.78
C ASP A 66 4.10 -7.80 19.57
N PHE A 67 3.99 -8.56 18.47
CA PHE A 67 3.38 -8.11 17.21
C PHE A 67 2.42 -9.16 16.64
N ILE A 68 1.45 -8.68 15.87
CA ILE A 68 0.61 -9.51 14.99
C ILE A 68 0.73 -8.94 13.58
N ILE A 69 1.14 -9.77 12.61
CA ILE A 69 1.12 -9.47 11.18
C ILE A 69 -0.05 -10.24 10.56
N ILE A 70 -0.91 -9.50 9.87
CA ILE A 70 -2.13 -10.03 9.25
C ILE A 70 -1.99 -9.84 7.75
N ILE A 71 -2.15 -10.91 6.96
CA ILE A 71 -2.07 -10.86 5.50
C ILE A 71 -3.45 -11.18 4.89
N HIS A 72 -3.83 -10.46 3.85
CA HIS A 72 -5.04 -10.75 3.09
C HIS A 72 -4.85 -12.05 2.29
N ARG A 73 -5.64 -13.08 2.60
CA ARG A 73 -5.44 -14.41 2.05
C ARG A 73 -5.63 -14.46 0.54
N ASP A 74 -6.69 -13.84 0.05
CA ASP A 74 -7.01 -13.87 -1.39
C ASP A 74 -5.94 -13.15 -2.22
N VAL A 75 -5.27 -12.14 -1.65
CA VAL A 75 -4.14 -11.45 -2.29
C VAL A 75 -2.92 -12.35 -2.23
N TRP A 76 -2.57 -12.90 -1.06
CA TRP A 76 -1.42 -13.78 -0.87
C TRP A 76 -1.39 -14.95 -1.86
N ASP A 77 -2.54 -15.57 -2.12
CA ASP A 77 -2.64 -16.72 -3.02
C ASP A 77 -2.42 -16.34 -4.50
N GLN A 78 -2.52 -15.06 -4.85
CA GLN A 78 -2.27 -14.53 -6.20
C GLN A 78 -0.82 -14.04 -6.40
N LEU A 79 -0.12 -13.74 -5.30
CA LEU A 79 1.25 -13.23 -5.35
C LEU A 79 2.25 -14.32 -5.73
N ASN A 80 3.21 -13.96 -6.58
CA ASN A 80 4.38 -14.80 -6.83
C ASN A 80 5.38 -14.73 -5.66
N GLY A 81 6.41 -15.59 -5.69
CA GLY A 81 7.40 -15.67 -4.61
C GLY A 81 8.06 -14.33 -4.27
N LYS A 82 8.46 -13.52 -5.28
CA LYS A 82 9.10 -12.22 -5.04
C LYS A 82 8.13 -11.24 -4.38
N GLU A 83 6.88 -11.20 -4.84
CA GLU A 83 5.85 -10.32 -4.29
C GLU A 83 5.47 -10.69 -2.85
N LYS A 84 5.38 -12.00 -2.55
CA LYS A 84 5.18 -12.49 -1.18
C LYS A 84 6.31 -12.04 -0.25
N HIS A 85 7.56 -12.16 -0.69
CA HIS A 85 8.72 -11.67 0.06
C HIS A 85 8.62 -10.16 0.29
N ALA A 86 8.36 -9.37 -0.76
CA ALA A 86 8.25 -7.92 -0.65
C ALA A 86 7.12 -7.47 0.29
N LEU A 87 5.95 -8.14 0.23
CA LEU A 87 4.83 -7.84 1.12
C LEU A 87 5.18 -8.13 2.58
N LEU A 88 5.79 -9.28 2.90
CA LEU A 88 6.19 -9.57 4.27
C LEU A 88 7.33 -8.68 4.77
N ASP A 89 8.31 -8.39 3.91
CA ASP A 89 9.42 -7.48 4.21
C ASP A 89 8.88 -6.09 4.59
N HIS A 90 7.88 -5.61 3.85
CA HIS A 90 7.17 -4.38 4.16
C HIS A 90 6.48 -4.42 5.54
N GLU A 91 5.70 -5.47 5.84
CA GLU A 91 5.01 -5.57 7.14
C GLU A 91 5.99 -5.69 8.32
N LEU A 92 7.10 -6.40 8.12
CA LEU A 92 8.16 -6.51 9.13
C LEU A 92 8.87 -5.17 9.33
N GLN A 93 9.04 -4.35 8.29
CA GLN A 93 9.65 -3.02 8.39
C GLN A 93 8.85 -2.06 9.30
N HIS A 94 7.54 -2.26 9.42
CA HIS A 94 6.73 -1.53 10.40
C HIS A 94 7.06 -1.92 11.84
N CYS A 95 7.51 -3.15 12.10
CA CYS A 95 7.84 -3.61 13.43
C CYS A 95 9.24 -3.12 13.82
N SER A 96 9.35 -2.39 14.94
CA SER A 96 10.62 -1.84 15.37
C SER A 96 10.81 -1.84 16.88
N ALA A 97 12.07 -1.70 17.31
CA ALA A 97 12.50 -1.68 18.70
C ALA A 97 13.17 -0.35 19.02
N GLY A 98 12.83 0.21 20.17
CA GLY A 98 13.46 1.38 20.75
C GLY A 98 13.80 1.14 22.21
N THR A 99 14.19 2.20 22.89
CA THR A 99 14.51 2.16 24.31
C THR A 99 13.74 3.28 25.01
N ASP A 100 13.12 2.97 26.15
CA ASP A 100 12.49 3.99 27.00
C ASP A 100 13.52 4.79 27.81
N ASP A 101 13.05 5.80 28.53
CA ASP A 101 13.90 6.67 29.37
C ASP A 101 14.66 5.90 30.47
N ALA A 102 14.19 4.71 30.84
CA ALA A 102 14.80 3.84 31.84
C ALA A 102 15.79 2.82 31.25
N GLY A 103 15.98 2.80 29.94
CA GLY A 103 16.88 1.87 29.27
C GLY A 103 16.25 0.54 28.90
N ASN A 104 14.93 0.36 29.07
CA ASN A 104 14.25 -0.89 28.72
C ASN A 104 13.89 -0.91 27.23
N LYS A 105 14.00 -2.08 26.59
CA LYS A 105 13.54 -2.27 25.22
C LYS A 105 12.02 -2.08 25.14
N VAL A 106 11.58 -1.32 24.15
CA VAL A 106 10.15 -1.10 23.85
C VAL A 106 9.90 -1.31 22.36
N TRP A 107 8.94 -2.18 22.06
CA TRP A 107 8.45 -2.40 20.70
C TRP A 107 7.52 -1.27 20.25
N TYR A 108 7.56 -0.87 18.98
CA TYR A 108 6.67 0.14 18.38
C TYR A 108 6.41 -0.13 16.90
N ILE A 109 5.37 0.50 16.35
CA ILE A 109 5.10 0.53 14.91
C ILE A 109 5.74 1.78 14.33
N GLN A 110 6.61 1.61 13.34
CA GLN A 110 7.23 2.68 12.59
C GLN A 110 6.39 3.00 11.35
N GLY A 111 6.13 4.29 11.10
CA GLY A 111 5.48 4.74 9.87
C GLY A 111 6.41 4.76 8.67
N HIS A 112 5.84 4.98 7.48
CA HIS A 112 6.60 4.97 6.23
C HIS A 112 7.64 6.10 6.13
N ASP A 113 8.76 5.81 5.46
CA ASP A 113 9.76 6.82 5.10
C ASP A 113 9.21 7.85 4.09
N VAL A 114 8.26 7.44 3.24
CA VAL A 114 7.66 8.26 2.17
C VAL A 114 6.16 7.99 2.08
N GLU A 115 5.36 9.06 2.24
CA GLU A 115 3.94 9.09 1.87
C GLU A 115 3.65 10.40 1.14
N ASP A 116 3.00 10.33 -0.03
CA ASP A 116 2.57 11.51 -0.76
C ASP A 116 1.46 11.17 -1.77
N PHE A 117 0.80 12.20 -2.30
CA PHE A 117 -0.18 12.06 -3.36
C PHE A 117 0.50 12.11 -4.73
N TYR A 118 0.15 11.17 -5.62
CA TYR A 118 0.60 11.19 -7.02
C TYR A 118 0.35 12.54 -7.70
N ALA A 119 -0.77 13.19 -7.39
CA ALA A 119 -1.10 14.51 -7.94
C ALA A 119 -0.13 15.61 -7.50
N ILE A 120 0.44 15.52 -6.29
CA ILE A 120 1.46 16.44 -5.78
C ILE A 120 2.79 16.16 -6.46
N ILE A 121 3.22 14.89 -6.51
CA ILE A 121 4.45 14.47 -7.20
C ILE A 121 4.41 14.88 -8.68
N ARG A 122 3.28 14.70 -9.37
CA ARG A 122 3.11 15.10 -10.77
C ARG A 122 3.26 16.60 -10.99
N ARG A 123 2.83 17.44 -10.05
CA ARG A 123 2.90 18.91 -10.17
C ARG A 123 4.22 19.52 -9.70
N HIS A 124 4.87 18.90 -8.71
CA HIS A 124 6.00 19.50 -7.99
C HIS A 124 7.27 18.64 -8.01
N GLY A 125 7.23 17.46 -8.63
CA GLY A 125 8.33 16.50 -8.64
C GLY A 125 8.66 15.96 -7.25
N LEU A 126 9.90 15.54 -7.06
CA LEU A 126 10.44 15.06 -5.78
C LEU A 126 10.73 16.26 -4.85
N TRP A 127 9.67 16.88 -4.36
CA TRP A 127 9.75 18.17 -3.68
C TRP A 127 10.28 18.07 -2.24
N SER A 128 10.00 16.96 -1.55
CA SER A 128 10.43 16.71 -0.18
C SER A 128 11.80 16.02 -0.10
N LYS A 129 12.47 16.10 1.06
CA LYS A 129 13.75 15.40 1.28
C LYS A 129 13.58 13.88 1.18
N ALA A 130 12.48 13.35 1.70
CA ALA A 130 12.17 11.93 1.66
C ALA A 130 12.03 11.44 0.20
N LEU A 131 11.27 12.17 -0.62
CA LEU A 131 11.13 11.86 -2.06
C LEU A 131 12.45 11.97 -2.83
N ARG A 132 13.31 12.94 -2.51
CA ARG A 132 14.65 13.04 -3.13
C ARG A 132 15.58 11.90 -2.72
N LYS A 133 15.45 11.39 -1.49
CA LYS A 133 16.19 10.20 -1.05
C LYS A 133 15.77 8.97 -1.85
N MET A 134 14.48 8.84 -2.18
CA MET A 134 13.97 7.79 -3.07
C MET A 134 14.64 7.82 -4.45
N GLU A 135 14.86 8.99 -5.07
CA GLU A 135 15.62 9.11 -6.34
C GLU A 135 17.01 8.48 -6.27
N THR A 136 17.70 8.71 -5.14
CA THR A 136 19.04 8.17 -4.93
C THR A 136 19.01 6.65 -4.82
N LEU A 137 18.01 6.11 -4.11
CA LEU A 137 17.82 4.66 -3.95
C LEU A 137 17.45 3.99 -5.29
N LEU A 138 16.58 4.62 -6.08
CA LEU A 138 16.20 4.13 -7.41
C LEU A 138 17.41 4.03 -8.35
N ASN A 139 18.31 5.02 -8.33
CA ASN A 139 19.53 5.01 -9.16
C ASN A 139 20.58 3.98 -8.71
N GLN A 140 20.45 3.43 -7.49
CA GLN A 140 21.35 2.42 -6.93
C GLN A 140 20.80 1.00 -7.03
N THR A 141 19.54 0.86 -7.44
CA THR A 141 18.84 -0.41 -7.56
C THR A 141 18.75 -0.78 -9.04
N GLU A 142 19.08 -2.02 -9.40
CA GLU A 142 18.67 -2.56 -10.70
C GLU A 142 17.14 -2.71 -10.69
N LEU A 143 16.45 -1.69 -11.16
CA LEU A 143 15.01 -1.74 -11.32
C LEU A 143 14.68 -2.68 -12.48
N ASP A 144 14.09 -3.83 -12.17
CA ASP A 144 13.43 -4.68 -13.16
C ASP A 144 12.09 -4.04 -13.54
N LEU A 145 12.15 -2.86 -14.18
CA LEU A 145 10.98 -2.24 -14.79
C LEU A 145 10.63 -3.10 -15.99
N GLN A 146 9.59 -3.93 -15.85
CA GLN A 146 8.95 -4.52 -17.03
C GLN A 146 8.52 -3.34 -17.92
N GLU A 147 9.17 -3.20 -19.08
CA GLU A 147 8.69 -2.27 -20.08
C GLU A 147 7.24 -2.67 -20.39
N PRO A 148 6.29 -1.71 -20.41
CA PRO A 148 4.93 -2.06 -20.79
C PRO A 148 5.00 -2.72 -22.16
N GLU A 149 4.37 -3.90 -22.28
CA GLU A 149 4.17 -4.55 -23.57
C GLU A 149 3.71 -3.49 -24.57
N PRO A 150 4.38 -3.38 -25.74
CA PRO A 150 4.05 -2.34 -26.69
C PRO A 150 2.54 -2.43 -26.95
N ALA A 151 1.85 -1.32 -26.74
CA ALA A 151 0.42 -1.25 -26.97
C ALA A 151 0.13 -1.89 -28.34
N GLU A 152 -0.65 -2.98 -28.35
CA GLU A 152 -1.09 -3.60 -29.59
C GLU A 152 -1.55 -2.47 -30.51
N GLU A 153 -1.02 -2.41 -31.73
CA GLU A 153 -1.37 -1.39 -32.70
C GLU A 153 -2.90 -1.34 -32.79
N LEU A 154 -3.48 -0.29 -32.19
CA LEU A 154 -4.92 -0.06 -32.24
C LEU A 154 -5.30 -0.11 -33.72
N PRO A 155 -6.28 -0.96 -34.12
CA PRO A 155 -6.67 -1.05 -35.51
C PRO A 155 -7.02 0.34 -36.00
N GLU A 156 -6.47 0.74 -37.15
CA GLU A 156 -6.77 2.03 -37.76
C GLU A 156 -8.28 2.22 -37.79
N LEU A 157 -8.77 3.18 -37.00
CA LEU A 157 -10.19 3.51 -36.99
C LEU A 157 -10.57 3.87 -38.43
N PRO A 158 -11.63 3.27 -39.01
CA PRO A 158 -12.07 3.64 -40.33
C PRO A 158 -12.35 5.14 -40.34
N GLY A 159 -11.75 5.85 -41.30
CA GLY A 159 -11.77 7.31 -41.40
C GLY A 159 -13.13 7.88 -41.06
N GLY A 160 -13.21 8.55 -39.91
CA GLY A 160 -14.44 9.17 -39.44
C GLY A 160 -14.94 10.21 -40.42
N PRO A 161 -16.26 10.46 -40.48
CA PRO A 161 -16.81 11.48 -41.36
C PRO A 161 -16.21 12.87 -41.04
N ASP A 162 -16.01 13.66 -42.08
CA ASP A 162 -15.48 15.02 -42.01
C ASP A 162 -16.28 15.85 -41.00
N LEU A 163 -15.59 16.33 -39.95
CA LEU A 163 -16.16 17.12 -38.86
C LEU A 163 -16.75 18.47 -39.31
N ALA A 164 -16.58 18.83 -40.59
CA ALA A 164 -17.17 20.03 -41.20
C ALA A 164 -18.69 19.93 -41.49
N GLU A 165 -19.30 18.74 -41.43
CA GLU A 165 -20.69 18.54 -41.90
C GLU A 165 -21.76 18.38 -40.80
N LEU A 166 -21.46 18.63 -39.52
CA LEU A 166 -22.46 18.52 -38.45
C LEU A 166 -23.21 19.85 -38.22
N PRO A 167 -24.50 19.98 -38.58
CA PRO A 167 -25.28 21.17 -38.25
C PRO A 167 -25.69 21.17 -36.76
N GLY A 168 -25.44 22.28 -36.06
CA GLY A 168 -26.12 22.60 -34.79
C GLY A 168 -25.28 22.56 -33.51
N ARG A 169 -24.04 23.07 -33.50
CA ARG A 169 -23.32 23.28 -32.23
C ARG A 169 -23.98 24.37 -31.37
N PRO A 170 -24.41 24.08 -30.13
CA PRO A 170 -24.75 25.13 -29.18
C PRO A 170 -23.47 25.80 -28.66
N THR A 171 -23.45 27.14 -28.68
CA THR A 171 -22.38 27.94 -28.07
C THR A 171 -22.56 27.93 -26.55
N LEU A 172 -21.64 27.29 -25.80
CA LEU A 172 -21.58 27.43 -24.35
C LEU A 172 -21.04 28.84 -24.01
N GLN A 173 -21.87 29.67 -23.37
CA GLN A 173 -21.41 30.86 -22.67
C GLN A 173 -21.11 30.51 -21.21
N ILE A 174 -19.85 30.69 -20.80
CA ILE A 174 -19.44 30.54 -19.41
C ILE A 174 -19.77 31.85 -18.67
N VAL A 175 -20.72 31.80 -17.73
CA VAL A 175 -20.98 32.89 -16.79
C VAL A 175 -20.14 32.63 -15.53
N GLY A 176 -19.20 33.52 -15.22
CA GLY A 176 -18.34 33.40 -14.04
C GLY A 176 -19.12 33.57 -12.74
N SER A 177 -18.94 32.64 -11.81
CA SER A 177 -19.31 32.79 -10.39
C SER A 177 -18.07 32.61 -9.52
N ALA A 178 -17.88 33.53 -8.58
CA ALA A 178 -16.75 33.58 -7.66
C ALA A 178 -16.79 32.41 -6.65
N PRO A 179 -15.62 31.94 -6.16
CA PRO A 179 -15.54 30.82 -5.24
C PRO A 179 -16.02 31.23 -3.84
N LYS A 180 -16.86 30.37 -3.25
CA LYS A 180 -17.30 30.46 -1.85
C LYS A 180 -16.25 29.75 -0.97
N GLN A 181 -15.72 30.45 0.03
CA GLN A 181 -14.82 29.86 1.03
C GLN A 181 -15.60 28.85 1.88
N LEU A 182 -15.03 27.65 2.07
CA LEU A 182 -15.45 26.66 3.06
C LEU A 182 -14.37 26.61 4.14
N GLU A 183 -14.77 26.83 5.39
CA GLU A 183 -13.91 26.64 6.57
C GLU A 183 -13.81 25.14 6.92
N ALA A 184 -12.62 24.73 7.35
CA ALA A 184 -12.32 23.34 7.73
C ALA A 184 -12.77 23.07 9.18
N PRO A 185 -13.35 21.88 9.49
CA PRO A 185 -13.53 21.45 10.86
C PRO A 185 -12.20 20.93 11.44
N GLU A 186 -11.99 21.24 12.73
CA GLU A 186 -10.91 20.68 13.55
C GLU A 186 -11.09 19.17 13.71
N ALA A 187 -9.99 18.42 13.58
CA ALA A 187 -9.96 16.97 13.75
C ALA A 187 -9.23 16.59 15.04
N ASP A 188 -9.95 15.76 15.80
CA ASP A 188 -9.69 15.10 17.06
C ASP A 188 -8.53 14.08 16.97
N GLU A 189 -7.82 13.88 18.07
CA GLU A 189 -6.67 12.98 18.18
C GLU A 189 -7.13 11.52 18.30
N THR A 190 -6.87 10.69 17.27
CA THR A 190 -7.06 9.24 17.34
C THR A 190 -5.76 8.50 17.06
N GLU A 191 -5.46 7.52 17.90
CA GLU A 191 -4.29 6.63 17.82
C GLU A 191 -4.05 6.11 16.39
N GLU A 192 -2.88 6.43 15.87
CA GLU A 192 -2.46 6.17 14.49
C GLU A 192 -2.06 4.70 14.37
N THR A 193 -2.91 3.90 13.71
CA THR A 193 -2.59 2.55 13.26
C THR A 193 -2.36 2.61 11.75
N ASP A 194 -1.16 2.26 11.31
CA ASP A 194 -0.79 2.29 9.90
C ASP A 194 -1.32 1.05 9.15
N PHE A 195 -1.71 1.27 7.89
CA PHE A 195 -2.28 0.27 6.98
C PHE A 195 -1.59 0.42 5.63
N ILE A 196 -1.30 -0.70 4.95
CA ILE A 196 -0.77 -0.64 3.59
C ILE A 196 -1.81 -0.03 2.64
N ASP A 197 -1.32 0.92 1.85
CA ASP A 197 -2.02 1.63 0.81
C ASP A 197 -1.41 1.31 -0.57
N ILE A 198 -1.77 0.18 -1.17
CA ILE A 198 -1.40 -0.14 -2.56
C ILE A 198 -2.66 -0.01 -3.43
N GLU A 199 -2.69 0.99 -4.32
CA GLU A 199 -3.76 1.11 -5.32
C GLU A 199 -3.54 0.04 -6.41
N VAL A 200 -4.48 -0.90 -6.52
CA VAL A 200 -4.60 -1.78 -7.68
C VAL A 200 -4.98 -0.93 -8.89
N VAL A 201 -4.11 -0.90 -9.90
CA VAL A 201 -4.50 -0.45 -11.23
C VAL A 201 -5.31 -1.59 -11.84
N GLU A 202 -6.64 -1.50 -11.81
CA GLU A 202 -7.50 -2.45 -12.50
C GLU A 202 -7.21 -2.39 -14.01
N SER A 203 -6.52 -3.41 -14.53
CA SER A 203 -6.53 -3.70 -15.96
C SER A 203 -7.90 -4.27 -16.29
N ASN A 204 -8.77 -3.46 -16.89
CA ASN A 204 -10.03 -3.92 -17.46
C ASN A 204 -9.77 -4.91 -18.60
N ASP A 205 -9.72 -6.20 -18.28
CA ASP A 205 -9.84 -7.27 -19.26
C ASP A 205 -11.30 -7.74 -19.30
N THR A 206 -12.10 -7.12 -20.17
CA THR A 206 -13.40 -7.66 -20.54
C THR A 206 -13.24 -8.62 -21.70
N GLY A 207 -12.68 -9.81 -21.42
CA GLY A 207 -12.74 -10.97 -22.29
C GLY A 207 -14.07 -11.70 -22.12
N THR A 208 -15.07 -11.34 -22.93
CA THR A 208 -16.25 -12.19 -23.16
C THR A 208 -15.88 -13.34 -24.10
N GLU A 209 -16.01 -14.57 -23.62
CA GLU A 209 -16.19 -15.77 -24.47
C GLU A 209 -17.36 -16.61 -23.94
N GLY A 210 -18.29 -16.96 -24.84
CA GLY A 210 -19.39 -17.90 -24.62
C GLY A 210 -20.71 -17.50 -25.26
#